data_AF-A0A1W9V2F4-F1
#
_entry.id   AF-A0A1W9V2F4-F1
#
_cell.length_a   1.000
_cell.length_b   1.000
_cell.length_c   1.000
_cell.angle_alpha   90.00
_cell.angle_beta   90.00
_cell.angle_gamma   90.00
#
_symmetry.space_group_name_H-M   'P 1'
#
loop_
_entity.id
_entity.type
_entity.pdbx_description
1 polymer ?
#
loop_
_entity_poly.entity_id
_entity_poly.type
_entity_poly.pdbx_seq_one_letter_code
_entity_poly.pdbx_strand_id
1 'polypeptide(L)'
;MTQKIPVVEKILGANETLAEKNRAKLDEYGVFGINLMASPGAGKTSLIEQTLPKLAERYRIAVIDGDIATSIDADRAADAGADIAVQINT
;
A
#
# COMPACT_ATOMS: atom_id res chain seq x y z
N MET A 1 15.31 -36.89 22.66
CA MET A 1 15.13 -36.61 21.21
C MET A 1 14.22 -35.41 21.09
N THR A 2 14.67 -34.34 20.42
CA THR A 2 13.91 -33.10 20.32
C THR A 2 12.98 -33.17 19.11
N GLN A 3 11.67 -33.18 19.33
CA GLN A 3 10.67 -33.16 18.27
C GLN A 3 10.42 -31.71 17.85
N LYS A 4 10.72 -31.37 16.59
CA LYS A 4 10.29 -30.11 15.98
C LYS A 4 8.84 -30.27 15.53
N ILE A 5 7.93 -29.55 16.16
CA ILE A 5 6.55 -29.44 15.71
C ILE A 5 6.48 -28.20 14.80
N PRO A 6 6.23 -28.36 13.49
CA PRO A 6 6.04 -27.22 12.61
C PRO A 6 4.68 -26.60 12.94
N VAL A 7 4.72 -25.47 13.64
CA VAL A 7 3.55 -24.61 13.82
C VAL A 7 3.31 -23.90 12.49
N VAL A 8 2.67 -24.60 11.55
CA VAL A 8 2.09 -24.01 10.34
C VAL A 8 0.67 -23.59 10.69
N GLU A 9 0.52 -22.76 11.72
CA GLU A 9 -0.68 -21.96 11.81
C GLU A 9 -0.70 -21.14 10.52
N LYS A 10 -1.83 -21.06 9.82
CA LYS A 10 -1.94 -20.29 8.57
C LYS A 10 -1.67 -18.82 8.87
N ILE A 11 -0.41 -18.41 8.94
CA ILE A 11 0.02 -17.01 9.16
C ILE A 11 -0.65 -16.11 8.12
N LEU A 12 -0.88 -16.65 6.91
CA LEU A 12 -1.56 -15.96 5.81
C LEU A 12 -3.08 -15.86 5.96
N GLY A 13 -3.74 -16.76 6.70
CA GLY A 13 -5.21 -16.83 6.76
C GLY A 13 -5.85 -15.60 7.43
N ALA A 14 -5.19 -15.06 8.46
CA ALA A 14 -5.61 -13.82 9.10
C ALA A 14 -5.46 -12.62 8.15
N ASN A 15 -4.35 -12.54 7.42
CA ASN A 15 -4.09 -11.46 6.45
C ASN A 15 -5.06 -11.52 5.26
N GLU A 16 -5.37 -12.71 4.74
CA GLU A 16 -6.36 -12.91 3.68
C GLU A 16 -7.73 -12.38 4.10
N THR A 17 -8.17 -12.72 5.32
CA THR A 17 -9.44 -12.24 5.89
C THR A 17 -9.46 -10.72 6.03
N LEU A 18 -8.36 -10.10 6.47
CA LEU A 18 -8.25 -8.64 6.55
C LEU A 18 -8.23 -7.98 5.17
N ALA A 19 -7.53 -8.57 4.20
CA ALA A 19 -7.49 -8.08 2.84
C ALA A 19 -8.86 -8.13 2.16
N GLU A 20 -9.66 -9.16 2.42
CA GLU A 20 -11.06 -9.26 1.97
C GLU A 20 -11.93 -8.15 2.56
N LYS A 21 -11.80 -7.88 3.86
CA LYS A 21 -12.52 -6.78 4.52
C LYS A 21 -12.13 -5.42 3.94
N ASN A 22 -10.84 -5.20 3.66
CA ASN A 22 -10.37 -3.97 3.04
C ASN A 22 -10.95 -3.79 1.63
N ARG A 23 -10.96 -4.85 0.81
CA ARG A 23 -11.58 -4.81 -0.53
C ARG A 23 -13.07 -4.49 -0.45
N ALA A 24 -13.82 -5.19 0.39
CA ALA A 24 -15.25 -4.95 0.55
C ALA A 24 -15.55 -3.50 0.97
N LYS A 25 -14.72 -2.92 1.86
CA LYS A 25 -14.86 -1.52 2.27
C LYS A 25 -14.52 -0.54 1.14
N LEU A 26 -13.48 -0.81 0.36
CA LEU A 26 -13.15 0.01 -0.82
C LEU A 26 -14.29 -0.04 -1.86
N ASP A 27 -14.84 -1.21 -2.12
CA ASP A 27 -15.96 -1.42 -3.04
C ASP A 27 -17.22 -0.69 -2.56
N GLU A 28 -17.54 -0.75 -1.25
CA GLU A 28 -18.66 -0.04 -0.64
C GLU A 28 -18.59 1.48 -0.89
N TYR A 29 -17.38 2.06 -0.84
CA TYR A 29 -17.17 3.48 -1.10
C TYR A 29 -16.87 3.81 -2.58
N GLY A 30 -16.88 2.82 -3.47
CA GLY A 30 -16.56 3.02 -4.89
C GLY A 30 -15.11 3.46 -5.14
N VAL A 31 -14.18 3.05 -4.26
CA VAL A 31 -12.76 3.40 -4.35
C VAL A 31 -12.00 2.27 -5.04
N PHE A 32 -11.33 2.60 -6.14
CA PHE A 32 -10.44 1.65 -6.80
C PHE A 32 -9.08 1.61 -6.11
N GLY A 33 -8.73 0.48 -5.48
CA GLY A 33 -7.46 0.28 -4.81
C GLY A 33 -6.39 -0.34 -5.69
N ILE A 34 -5.16 0.18 -5.64
CA ILE A 34 -3.97 -0.39 -6.29
C ILE A 34 -2.94 -0.71 -5.22
N ASN A 35 -2.48 -1.98 -5.18
CA ASN A 35 -1.34 -2.36 -4.37
C ASN A 35 -0.07 -2.37 -5.24
N LEU A 36 0.86 -1.46 -4.98
CA LEU A 36 2.12 -1.34 -5.71
C LEU A 36 3.27 -1.89 -4.88
N MET A 37 3.72 -3.10 -5.22
CA MET A 37 4.90 -3.74 -4.62
C MET A 37 6.07 -3.69 -5.59
N ALA A 38 7.26 -3.39 -5.10
CA ALA A 38 8.47 -3.33 -5.90
C ALA A 38 9.70 -3.66 -5.07
N SER A 39 10.72 -4.26 -5.69
CA SER A 39 12.03 -4.43 -5.06
C SER A 39 12.71 -3.07 -4.84
N PRO A 40 13.63 -2.93 -3.87
CA PRO A 40 14.45 -1.74 -3.72
C PRO A 40 15.12 -1.35 -5.04
N GLY A 41 15.03 -0.08 -5.44
CA GLY A 41 15.62 0.43 -6.68
C GLY A 41 14.87 0.10 -7.97
N ALA A 42 13.73 -0.61 -7.92
CA ALA A 42 12.94 -0.94 -9.11
C ALA A 42 12.12 0.24 -9.70
N GLY A 43 12.25 1.44 -9.12
CA GLY A 43 11.63 2.66 -9.65
C GLY A 43 10.20 2.95 -9.18
N LYS A 44 9.74 2.35 -8.06
CA LYS A 44 8.41 2.64 -7.46
C LYS A 44 8.17 4.14 -7.31
N THR A 45 9.12 4.85 -6.71
CA THR A 45 9.01 6.28 -6.45
C THR A 45 8.95 7.08 -7.76
N SER A 46 9.80 6.77 -8.73
CA SER A 46 9.76 7.43 -10.05
C SER A 46 8.46 7.19 -10.80
N LEU A 47 7.87 5.99 -10.68
CA LEU A 47 6.56 5.69 -11.25
C LEU A 47 5.48 6.59 -10.61
N ILE A 48 5.48 6.73 -9.28
CA ILE A 48 4.53 7.58 -8.57
C ILE A 48 4.69 9.04 -9.03
N GLU A 49 5.90 9.59 -8.95
CA GLU A 49 6.19 11.00 -9.29
C GLU A 49 5.76 11.36 -10.74
N GLN A 50 5.85 10.42 -11.69
CA GLN A 50 5.50 10.68 -13.08
C GLN A 50 4.04 10.41 -13.45
N THR A 51 3.35 9.54 -12.71
CA THR A 51 1.98 9.12 -13.03
C THR A 51 0.94 9.87 -12.22
N LEU A 52 1.22 10.14 -10.95
CA LEU A 52 0.29 10.78 -10.03
C LEU A 52 -0.20 12.14 -10.52
N PRO A 53 0.65 13.06 -11.04
CA PRO A 53 0.18 14.38 -11.48
C PRO A 53 -0.88 14.29 -12.57
N LYS A 54 -0.71 13.36 -13.52
CA LYS A 54 -1.64 13.15 -14.65
C LYS A 54 -2.94 12.48 -14.21
N LEU A 55 -2.88 11.64 -13.19
CA LEU A 55 -4.05 10.97 -12.64
C LEU A 55 -4.86 11.91 -11.74
N ALA A 56 -4.18 12.78 -10.99
CA ALA A 56 -4.80 13.77 -10.10
C ALA A 56 -5.66 14.79 -10.87
N GLU A 57 -5.39 15.02 -12.15
CA GLU A 57 -6.25 15.83 -13.03
C GLU A 57 -7.67 15.23 -13.22
N ARG A 58 -7.83 13.93 -13.00
CA ARG A 58 -9.08 13.19 -13.30
C ARG A 58 -9.70 12.50 -12.10
N TYR A 59 -8.88 12.16 -11.11
CA TYR A 59 -9.28 11.37 -9.96
C TYR A 59 -8.80 12.03 -8.68
N ARG A 60 -9.58 11.86 -7.60
CA ARG A 60 -9.10 12.12 -6.26
C ARG A 60 -8.24 10.94 -5.83
N ILE A 61 -7.02 11.20 -5.36
CA ILE A 61 -6.04 10.15 -5.08
C ILE A 61 -5.56 10.25 -3.65
N ALA A 62 -5.65 9.12 -2.95
CA ALA A 62 -5.02 8.92 -1.66
C ALA A 62 -3.88 7.90 -1.80
N VAL A 63 -2.75 8.17 -1.15
CA VAL A 63 -1.59 7.28 -1.08
C VAL A 63 -1.37 6.84 0.36
N ILE A 64 -1.15 5.54 0.54
CA ILE A 64 -0.79 4.92 1.80
C ILE A 64 0.59 4.29 1.61
N ASP A 65 1.58 4.78 2.36
CA ASP A 65 2.93 4.25 2.33
C ASP A 65 3.17 3.35 3.55
N GLY A 66 3.70 2.15 3.31
CA GLY A 66 3.91 1.11 4.32
C GLY A 66 5.39 0.89 4.61
N ASP A 67 6.11 1.94 5.02
CA ASP A 67 7.52 1.87 5.42
C ASP A 67 7.66 2.03 6.94
N ILE A 68 8.67 1.41 7.53
CA ILE A 68 8.91 1.35 8.98
C ILE A 68 9.63 2.62 9.48
N ALA A 69 10.36 3.31 8.61
CA ALA A 69 11.37 4.29 9.06
C ALA A 69 11.23 5.71 8.51
N THR A 70 10.56 5.94 7.37
CA THR A 70 10.56 7.26 6.75
C THR A 70 9.23 7.62 6.08
N SER A 71 8.85 8.89 6.12
CA SER A 71 7.69 9.44 5.39
C SER A 71 8.01 9.83 3.95
N ILE A 72 9.23 9.55 3.47
CA ILE A 72 9.77 10.13 2.23
C ILE A 72 8.88 9.84 1.03
N ASP A 73 8.37 8.61 0.90
CA ASP A 73 7.52 8.24 -0.22
C ASP A 73 6.11 8.84 -0.10
N ALA A 74 5.57 9.01 1.11
CA ALA A 74 4.32 9.72 1.35
C ALA A 74 4.44 11.22 1.03
N ASP A 75 5.53 11.87 1.48
CA ASP A 75 5.79 13.28 1.21
C ASP A 75 5.94 13.53 -0.30
N ARG A 76 6.69 12.68 -1.00
CA ARG A 76 6.82 12.74 -2.47
C ARG A 76 5.49 12.54 -3.19
N ALA A 77 4.64 11.66 -2.68
CA ALA A 77 3.31 11.46 -3.25
C ALA A 77 2.42 12.69 -3.06
N ALA A 78 2.46 13.34 -1.89
CA ALA A 78 1.77 14.61 -1.66
C ALA A 78 2.26 15.69 -2.64
N ASP A 79 3.58 15.85 -2.78
CA ASP A 79 4.19 16.80 -3.71
C ASP A 79 3.84 16.49 -5.18
N ALA A 80 3.64 15.21 -5.51
CA ALA A 80 3.22 14.77 -6.84
C ALA A 80 1.71 14.89 -7.11
N GLY A 81 0.92 15.38 -6.15
CA GLY A 81 -0.51 15.67 -6.34
C GLY A 81 -1.48 14.68 -5.68
N ALA A 82 -1.06 13.87 -4.70
CA ALA A 82 -2.01 13.16 -3.86
C ALA A 82 -2.80 14.15 -2.99
N ASP A 83 -4.13 14.01 -2.94
CA ASP A 83 -4.97 14.79 -2.02
C ASP A 83 -4.67 14.44 -0.55
N ILE A 84 -4.35 13.16 -0.31
CA ILE A 84 -4.03 12.62 1.00
C ILE A 84 -2.85 11.67 0.80
N ALA A 85 -1.76 11.87 1.54
CA ALA A 85 -0.67 10.92 1.64
C ALA A 85 -0.40 10.63 3.12
N VAL A 86 -0.42 9.35 3.50
CA VAL A 86 -0.18 8.92 4.87
C VAL A 86 0.83 7.79 4.91
N GLN A 87 1.68 7.82 5.92
CA GLN A 87 2.58 6.72 6.25
C GLN A 87 1.94 5.87 7.34
N ILE A 88 2.04 4.55 7.17
CA ILE A 88 1.60 3.55 8.15
C ILE A 88 2.76 2.61 8.45
N ASN A 89 2.83 2.16 9.70
CA ASN A 89 3.75 1.10 10.10
C ASN A 89 3.11 -0.26 9.80
N THR A 90 3.82 -1.11 9.07
CA THR A 90 3.42 -2.49 8.80
C THR A 90 4.40 -3.48 9.42
#